data_AF-A0A918JYY7-F1
#
_entry.id   AF-A0A918JYY7-F1
#
_cell.length_a   1.000
_cell.length_b   1.000
_cell.length_c   1.000
_cell.angle_alpha   90.00
_cell.angle_beta   90.00
_cell.angle_gamma   90.00
#
_symmetry.space_group_name_H-M   'P 1'
#
loop_
_entity.id
_entity.type
_entity.pdbx_description
1 polymer ?
#
loop_
_entity_poly.entity_id
_entity_poly.type
_entity_poly.pdbx_seq_one_letter_code
_entity_poly.pdbx_strand_id
1 'polypeptide(L)'
;MPLKIRSRIIAICLCICINNTFSQSVVNCLNVDETGIIKKAYDSFEKDLFTHYKFGTDSIKTYRTFLAEVASLSIDLKKLPSSNSIQLARDFKKIANTKNSLWIKLSEYENKETIKSSTPSSNKKNEKEILIFNYRGGFIQCLKNTSDSDDFKEIITTLEEDGNVSTSLVSQRVYYIPDKEFCAIEVKNFIAFDIYYSILMVIEKAFE
;
A
#
# COMPACT_ATOMS: atom_id res chain seq x y z
N MET A 1 -9.77 -63.89 -23.56
CA MET A 1 -10.25 -62.65 -22.91
C MET A 1 -9.06 -61.87 -22.29
N PRO A 2 -8.46 -60.86 -22.95
CA PRO A 2 -7.39 -60.05 -22.37
C PRO A 2 -7.65 -58.52 -22.36
N LEU A 3 -8.89 -58.08 -22.58
CA LEU A 3 -9.20 -56.65 -22.78
C LEU A 3 -9.46 -55.84 -21.50
N LYS A 4 -9.66 -56.49 -20.34
CA LYS A 4 -10.05 -55.79 -19.09
C LYS A 4 -8.88 -55.16 -18.31
N ILE A 5 -7.64 -55.58 -18.55
CA ILE A 5 -6.48 -55.12 -17.76
C ILE A 5 -5.88 -53.83 -18.33
N ARG A 6 -5.91 -53.64 -19.67
CA ARG A 6 -5.37 -52.42 -20.32
C ARG A 6 -6.20 -51.16 -20.04
N SER A 7 -7.50 -51.29 -19.79
CA SER A 7 -8.38 -50.14 -19.52
C SER A 7 -8.12 -49.50 -18.14
N ARG A 8 -7.73 -50.27 -17.13
CA ARG A 8 -7.46 -49.75 -15.78
C ARG A 8 -6.17 -48.94 -15.69
N ILE A 9 -5.16 -49.27 -16.49
CA ILE A 9 -3.88 -48.56 -16.51
C ILE A 9 -4.04 -47.17 -17.16
N ILE A 10 -4.88 -47.05 -18.18
CA ILE A 10 -5.14 -45.78 -18.86
C ILE A 10 -5.90 -44.80 -17.94
N ALA A 11 -6.84 -45.29 -17.13
CA ALA A 11 -7.57 -44.45 -16.17
C ALA A 11 -6.69 -43.92 -15.03
N ILE A 12 -5.69 -44.70 -14.59
CA ILE A 12 -4.73 -44.28 -13.56
C ILE A 12 -3.75 -43.23 -14.12
N CYS A 13 -3.28 -43.40 -15.37
CA CYS A 13 -2.46 -42.37 -16.02
C CYS A 13 -3.23 -41.06 -16.26
N LEU A 14 -4.54 -41.12 -16.54
CA LEU A 14 -5.36 -39.91 -16.71
C LEU A 14 -5.58 -39.15 -15.39
N CYS A 15 -5.65 -39.85 -14.24
CA CYS A 15 -5.82 -39.20 -12.94
C CYS A 15 -4.55 -38.49 -12.44
N ILE A 16 -3.36 -38.89 -12.92
CA ILE A 16 -2.09 -38.27 -12.50
C ILE A 16 -1.84 -36.93 -13.26
N CYS A 17 -2.54 -36.68 -14.36
CA CYS A 17 -2.38 -35.48 -15.16
C CYS A 17 -3.26 -34.28 -14.74
N ILE A 18 -4.08 -34.40 -13.68
CA ILE A 18 -4.96 -33.30 -13.23
C ILE A 18 -4.41 -32.57 -12.00
N ASN A 19 -3.12 -32.75 -11.67
CA ASN A 19 -2.41 -31.77 -10.86
C ASN A 19 -2.07 -30.56 -11.75
N ASN A 20 -3.11 -29.85 -12.19
CA ASN A 20 -2.98 -28.45 -12.52
C ASN A 20 -2.56 -27.76 -11.24
N THR A 21 -1.25 -27.59 -11.07
CA THR A 21 -0.70 -26.51 -10.28
C THR A 21 -1.32 -25.24 -10.82
N PHE A 22 -2.40 -24.79 -10.16
CA PHE A 22 -2.78 -23.40 -10.17
C PHE A 22 -1.59 -22.66 -9.56
N SER A 23 -0.64 -22.30 -10.41
CA SER A 23 0.28 -21.20 -10.12
C SER A 23 -0.63 -19.98 -10.04
N GLN A 24 -1.12 -19.68 -8.83
CA GLN A 24 -1.57 -18.33 -8.52
C GLN A 24 -0.36 -17.46 -8.81
N SER A 25 -0.36 -16.80 -9.96
CA SER A 25 0.58 -15.72 -10.20
C SER A 25 0.29 -14.69 -9.13
N VAL A 26 1.14 -14.63 -8.10
CA VAL A 26 1.14 -13.52 -7.15
C VAL A 26 1.38 -12.28 -7.99
N VAL A 27 0.31 -11.53 -8.26
CA VAL A 27 0.39 -10.32 -9.06
C VAL A 27 1.21 -9.33 -8.24
N ASN A 28 2.47 -9.14 -8.63
CA ASN A 28 3.35 -8.25 -7.91
C ASN A 28 3.03 -6.79 -8.28
N CYS A 29 2.20 -6.14 -7.48
CA CYS A 29 1.83 -4.72 -7.67
C CYS A 29 3.03 -3.76 -7.55
N LEU A 30 4.20 -4.23 -7.09
CA LEU A 30 5.45 -3.46 -7.10
C LEU A 30 6.00 -3.26 -8.53
N ASN A 31 5.58 -4.07 -9.51
CA ASN A 31 6.04 -4.00 -10.90
C ASN A 31 5.36 -2.89 -11.72
N VAL A 32 4.42 -2.15 -11.13
CA VAL A 32 3.80 -0.96 -11.76
C VAL A 32 4.83 0.17 -11.95
N ASP A 33 5.97 0.09 -11.25
CA ASP A 33 7.06 1.05 -11.31
C ASP A 33 8.28 0.51 -12.07
N GLU A 34 8.52 1.10 -13.24
CA GLU A 34 9.67 0.78 -14.11
C GLU A 34 11.03 1.12 -13.46
N THR A 35 11.05 2.02 -12.47
CA THR A 35 12.29 2.48 -11.82
C THR A 35 12.70 1.63 -10.61
N GLY A 36 11.79 0.79 -10.11
CA GLY A 36 11.97 -0.03 -8.91
C GLY A 36 12.06 0.76 -7.59
N ILE A 37 11.74 2.06 -7.59
CA ILE A 37 11.65 2.90 -6.40
C ILE A 37 10.61 2.36 -5.41
N ILE A 38 9.48 1.81 -5.88
CA ILE A 38 8.44 1.24 -5.01
C ILE A 38 9.01 0.05 -4.22
N LYS A 39 9.68 -0.89 -4.88
CA LYS A 39 10.29 -2.02 -4.19
C LYS A 39 11.34 -1.56 -3.16
N LYS A 40 12.22 -0.64 -3.56
CA LYS A 40 13.26 -0.08 -2.66
C LYS A 40 12.64 0.60 -1.43
N ALA A 41 11.54 1.31 -1.62
CA ALA A 41 10.79 1.96 -0.57
C ALA A 41 10.15 0.95 0.40
N TYR A 42 9.49 -0.07 -0.13
CA TYR A 42 8.95 -1.14 0.70
C TYR A 42 10.03 -1.86 1.53
N ASP A 43 11.15 -2.24 0.89
CA ASP A 43 12.27 -2.89 1.59
C ASP A 43 12.86 -1.97 2.69
N SER A 44 12.93 -0.66 2.44
CA SER A 44 13.42 0.34 3.40
C SER A 44 12.49 0.51 4.59
N PHE A 45 11.18 0.58 4.33
CA PHE A 45 10.13 0.61 5.35
C PHE A 45 10.20 -0.62 6.27
N GLU A 46 10.29 -1.82 5.68
CA GLU A 46 10.41 -3.07 6.44
C GLU A 46 11.63 -3.03 7.35
N LYS A 47 12.78 -2.64 6.81
CA LYS A 47 14.01 -2.54 7.58
C LYS A 47 13.87 -1.55 8.75
N ASP A 48 13.27 -0.39 8.52
CA ASP A 48 13.08 0.64 9.53
C ASP A 48 12.18 0.15 10.67
N LEU A 49 11.02 -0.45 10.35
CA LEU A 49 10.09 -1.00 11.35
C LEU A 49 10.75 -2.06 12.22
N PHE A 50 11.34 -3.08 11.60
CA PHE A 50 11.89 -4.21 12.35
C PHE A 50 13.15 -3.83 13.14
N THR A 51 13.92 -2.85 12.67
CA THR A 51 15.07 -2.30 13.43
C THR A 51 14.63 -1.48 14.63
N HIS A 52 13.53 -0.73 14.50
CA HIS A 52 13.00 0.13 15.55
C HIS A 52 12.34 -0.66 16.68
N TYR A 53 11.38 -1.54 16.35
CA TYR A 53 10.57 -2.24 17.34
C TYR A 53 11.22 -3.52 17.91
N LYS A 54 12.11 -4.17 17.15
CA LYS A 54 12.91 -5.33 17.60
C LYS A 54 12.11 -6.51 18.18
N PHE A 55 10.89 -6.75 17.70
CA PHE A 55 10.09 -7.93 18.09
C PHE A 55 10.48 -9.22 17.34
N GLY A 56 11.73 -9.32 16.86
CA GLY A 56 12.20 -10.46 16.08
C GLY A 56 11.43 -10.60 14.76
N THR A 57 10.87 -11.78 14.51
CA THR A 57 10.11 -12.07 13.27
C THR A 57 8.59 -11.92 13.43
N ASP A 58 8.11 -11.39 14.56
CA ASP A 58 6.68 -11.18 14.79
C ASP A 58 6.17 -9.98 13.97
N SER A 59 5.79 -10.26 12.72
CA SER A 59 5.31 -9.26 11.78
C SER A 59 4.00 -8.62 12.23
N ILE A 60 3.06 -9.39 12.78
CA ILE A 60 1.77 -8.85 13.21
C ILE A 60 1.99 -7.85 14.34
N LYS A 61 2.73 -8.23 15.38
CA LYS A 61 2.99 -7.34 16.52
C LYS A 61 3.77 -6.09 16.10
N THR A 62 4.77 -6.23 15.23
CA THR A 62 5.58 -5.10 14.73
C THR A 62 4.72 -4.07 14.03
N TYR A 63 3.92 -4.50 13.05
CA TYR A 63 3.06 -3.61 12.29
C TYR A 63 1.90 -3.05 13.12
N ARG A 64 1.25 -3.86 13.98
CA ARG A 64 0.18 -3.37 14.87
C ARG A 64 0.70 -2.33 15.85
N THR A 65 1.91 -2.49 16.37
CA THR A 65 2.52 -1.49 17.27
C THR A 65 2.77 -0.19 16.52
N PHE A 66 3.34 -0.27 15.31
CA PHE A 66 3.50 0.89 14.43
C PHE A 66 2.16 1.61 14.16
N LEU A 67 1.13 0.87 13.74
CA LEU A 67 -0.19 1.44 13.46
C LEU A 67 -0.83 2.07 14.70
N ALA A 68 -0.68 1.45 15.87
CA ALA A 68 -1.19 1.98 17.12
C ALA A 68 -0.50 3.31 17.47
N GLU A 69 0.82 3.38 17.36
CA GLU A 69 1.58 4.61 17.62
C GLU A 69 1.28 5.74 16.63
N VAL A 70 1.02 5.40 15.36
CA VAL A 70 0.56 6.37 14.37
C VAL A 70 -0.85 6.87 14.71
N ALA A 71 -1.77 5.95 15.05
CA ALA A 71 -3.14 6.31 15.43
C ALA A 71 -3.20 7.18 16.69
N SER A 72 -2.34 6.93 17.68
CA SER A 72 -2.23 7.74 18.90
C SER A 72 -1.29 8.93 18.78
N LEU A 73 -0.70 9.18 17.60
CA LEU A 73 0.26 10.26 17.35
C LEU A 73 1.47 10.24 18.30
N SER A 74 1.87 9.06 18.79
CA SER A 74 2.95 8.87 19.77
C SER A 74 4.25 8.34 19.17
N ILE A 75 4.28 8.15 17.85
CA ILE A 75 5.43 7.65 17.10
C ILE A 75 6.66 8.59 17.20
N ASP A 76 7.84 8.04 17.50
CA ASP A 76 9.10 8.80 17.50
C ASP A 76 9.67 8.89 16.07
N LEU A 77 9.19 9.88 15.33
CA LEU A 77 9.59 10.13 13.95
C LEU A 77 11.05 10.57 13.82
N LYS A 78 11.76 10.92 14.89
CA LYS A 78 13.21 11.20 14.82
C LYS A 78 14.06 9.92 14.78
N LYS A 79 13.52 8.80 15.29
CA LYS A 79 14.26 7.55 15.43
C LYS A 79 13.81 6.44 14.48
N LEU A 80 12.55 6.46 14.06
CA LEU A 80 12.01 5.42 13.20
C LEU A 80 12.63 5.44 11.77
N PRO A 81 12.58 6.55 11.02
CA PRO A 81 13.01 6.53 9.63
C PRO A 81 14.53 6.55 9.49
N SER A 82 15.05 5.70 8.60
CA SER A 82 16.43 5.81 8.15
C SER A 82 16.64 6.95 7.17
N SER A 83 17.89 7.37 7.00
CA SER A 83 18.28 8.35 5.96
C SER A 83 17.88 7.89 4.56
N ASN A 84 17.89 6.57 4.30
CA ASN A 84 17.43 6.00 3.04
C ASN A 84 15.94 6.22 2.81
N SER A 85 15.09 5.96 3.82
CA SER A 85 13.64 6.20 3.72
C SER A 85 13.31 7.68 3.54
N ILE A 86 14.05 8.57 4.22
CA ILE A 86 13.91 10.02 4.03
C ILE A 86 14.29 10.43 2.60
N GLN A 87 15.38 9.89 2.05
CA GLN A 87 15.80 10.17 0.68
C GLN A 87 14.77 9.66 -0.35
N LEU A 88 14.20 8.47 -0.13
CA LEU A 88 13.15 7.93 -1.00
C LEU A 88 11.87 8.79 -0.97
N ALA A 89 11.48 9.31 0.20
CA ALA A 89 10.38 10.27 0.29
C ALA A 89 10.66 11.54 -0.54
N ARG A 90 11.89 12.07 -0.49
CA ARG A 90 12.29 13.21 -1.34
C ARG A 90 12.23 12.88 -2.82
N ASP A 91 12.61 11.67 -3.21
CA ASP A 91 12.56 11.25 -4.61
C ASP A 91 11.12 11.09 -5.10
N PHE A 92 10.21 10.57 -4.26
CA PHE A 92 8.78 10.56 -4.55
C PHE A 92 8.20 11.97 -4.78
N LYS A 93 8.60 12.98 -3.99
CA LYS A 93 8.18 14.37 -4.23
C LYS A 93 8.63 14.91 -5.59
N LYS A 94 9.84 14.57 -6.04
CA LYS A 94 10.38 15.03 -7.33
C LYS A 94 9.56 14.50 -8.50
N ILE A 95 9.05 13.27 -8.38
CA ILE A 95 8.26 12.61 -9.43
C ILE A 95 6.74 12.78 -9.24
N ALA A 96 6.30 13.55 -8.24
CA ALA A 96 4.88 13.67 -7.90
C ALA A 96 4.00 14.21 -9.03
N ASN A 97 4.58 14.97 -9.97
CA ASN A 97 3.88 15.51 -11.14
C ASN A 97 3.86 14.55 -12.34
N THR A 98 4.40 13.33 -12.20
CA THR A 98 4.40 12.33 -13.28
C THR A 98 3.13 11.48 -13.23
N LYS A 99 2.68 10.99 -14.38
CA LYS A 99 1.46 10.16 -14.48
C LYS A 99 1.53 8.87 -13.66
N ASN A 100 2.72 8.38 -13.35
CA ASN A 100 2.96 7.14 -12.62
C ASN A 100 3.22 7.38 -11.12
N SER A 101 3.03 8.61 -10.65
CA SER A 101 3.21 8.94 -9.23
C SER A 101 2.17 8.24 -8.36
N LEU A 102 2.63 7.75 -7.19
CA LEU A 102 1.77 7.25 -6.12
C LEU A 102 1.05 8.38 -5.38
N TRP A 103 1.54 9.62 -5.47
CA TRP A 103 0.95 10.80 -4.86
C TRP A 103 0.44 11.78 -5.93
N ILE A 104 -0.65 12.45 -5.63
CA ILE A 104 -1.24 13.52 -6.44
C ILE A 104 -1.48 14.75 -5.58
N LYS A 105 -1.72 15.89 -6.23
CA LYS A 105 -2.08 17.12 -5.52
C LYS A 105 -3.49 16.98 -4.95
N LEU A 106 -3.71 17.43 -3.72
CA LEU A 106 -5.04 17.38 -3.08
C LEU A 106 -6.13 18.05 -3.93
N SER A 107 -5.78 19.14 -4.60
CA SER A 107 -6.66 19.86 -5.54
C SER A 107 -7.17 18.98 -6.69
N GLU A 108 -6.40 17.99 -7.14
CA GLU A 108 -6.83 17.03 -8.18
C GLU A 108 -7.88 16.04 -7.68
N TYR A 109 -7.97 15.84 -6.36
CA TYR A 109 -9.00 15.02 -5.72
C TYR A 109 -10.30 15.79 -5.60
N GLU A 110 -10.24 16.98 -5.01
CA GLU A 110 -11.38 17.87 -4.78
C GLU A 110 -12.07 18.29 -6.09
N ASN A 111 -11.28 18.58 -7.13
CA ASN A 111 -11.79 19.01 -8.44
C ASN A 111 -12.58 17.92 -9.19
N LYS A 112 -12.35 16.63 -8.88
CA LYS A 112 -13.10 15.53 -9.50
C LYS A 112 -14.50 15.35 -8.92
N GLU A 113 -14.75 15.84 -7.71
CA GLU A 113 -16.06 15.82 -7.05
C GLU A 113 -16.88 17.10 -7.27
N THR A 114 -16.21 18.22 -7.59
CA THR A 114 -16.83 19.55 -7.72
C THR A 114 -17.38 19.90 -9.11
N ILE A 115 -17.77 18.92 -9.93
CA ILE A 115 -18.61 19.19 -11.13
C ILE A 115 -20.00 19.74 -10.73
N LYS A 116 -20.36 19.73 -9.43
CA LYS A 116 -21.54 20.43 -8.91
C LYS A 116 -21.11 21.62 -8.05
N SER A 117 -21.44 22.84 -8.52
CA SER A 117 -21.24 24.15 -7.88
C SER A 117 -19.89 24.84 -8.14
N SER A 118 -19.79 25.49 -9.30
CA SER A 118 -18.75 26.48 -9.60
C SER A 118 -19.05 27.83 -8.91
N THR A 119 -18.20 28.23 -7.98
CA THR A 119 -18.04 29.65 -7.57
C THR A 119 -16.59 30.04 -7.85
N PRO A 120 -16.28 31.25 -8.35
CA PRO A 120 -14.93 31.58 -8.79
C PRO A 120 -14.02 31.74 -7.57
N SER A 121 -12.99 30.91 -7.46
CA SER A 121 -11.98 31.00 -6.41
C SER A 121 -10.99 32.13 -6.71
N SER A 122 -10.88 33.05 -5.75
CA SER A 122 -9.92 34.16 -5.75
C SER A 122 -8.47 33.69 -5.70
N ASN A 123 -7.61 34.36 -6.47
CA ASN A 123 -6.14 34.34 -6.45
C ASN A 123 -5.49 33.71 -5.21
N LYS A 124 -4.93 32.50 -5.35
CA LYS A 124 -4.09 31.87 -4.32
C LYS A 124 -2.63 32.30 -4.46
N LYS A 125 -2.14 32.94 -3.41
CA LYS A 125 -0.71 33.09 -3.05
C LYS A 125 -0.02 31.71 -3.05
N ASN A 126 1.31 31.73 -3.19
CA ASN A 126 2.27 30.61 -3.08
C ASN A 126 2.09 29.68 -1.85
N GLU A 127 0.97 28.98 -1.72
CA GLU A 127 0.79 27.88 -0.77
C GLU A 127 1.52 26.65 -1.33
N LYS A 128 2.36 26.03 -0.51
CA LYS A 128 2.98 24.74 -0.84
C LYS A 128 1.86 23.74 -1.07
N GLU A 129 1.72 23.27 -2.30
CA GLU A 129 0.68 22.33 -2.66
C GLU A 129 0.83 21.02 -1.87
N ILE A 130 -0.26 20.57 -1.26
CA ILE A 130 -0.30 19.37 -0.43
C ILE A 130 -0.42 18.16 -1.36
N LEU A 131 0.48 17.20 -1.20
CA LEU A 131 0.45 15.91 -1.88
C LEU A 131 -0.26 14.89 -0.99
N ILE A 132 -1.20 14.15 -1.57
CA ILE A 132 -1.91 13.04 -0.93
C ILE A 132 -1.68 11.75 -1.73
N PHE A 133 -1.85 10.61 -1.09
CA PHE A 133 -1.79 9.32 -1.78
C PHE A 133 -2.92 9.20 -2.80
N ASN A 134 -2.61 8.65 -3.98
CA ASN A 134 -3.56 8.55 -5.08
C ASN A 134 -4.41 7.28 -4.95
N TYR A 135 -5.50 7.36 -4.17
CA TYR A 135 -6.44 6.25 -3.98
C TYR A 135 -7.11 5.74 -5.26
N ARG A 136 -7.10 6.55 -6.33
CA ARG A 136 -7.62 6.20 -7.67
C ARG A 136 -6.50 5.77 -8.64
N GLY A 137 -5.27 5.63 -8.17
CA GLY A 137 -4.08 5.32 -8.96
C GLY A 137 -3.90 3.82 -9.22
N GLY A 138 -3.14 3.48 -10.27
CA GLY A 138 -2.96 2.08 -10.69
C GLY A 138 -2.36 1.16 -9.61
N PHE A 139 -1.45 1.68 -8.78
CA PHE A 139 -0.82 0.90 -7.72
C PHE A 139 -1.83 0.42 -6.66
N ILE A 140 -2.60 1.34 -6.08
CA ILE A 140 -3.58 0.98 -5.04
C ILE A 140 -4.75 0.17 -5.60
N GLN A 141 -5.15 0.45 -6.84
CA GLN A 141 -6.17 -0.36 -7.54
C GLN A 141 -5.65 -1.79 -7.79
N CYS A 142 -4.36 -1.97 -8.06
CA CYS A 142 -3.75 -3.29 -8.10
C CYS A 142 -3.88 -3.99 -6.74
N LEU A 143 -3.44 -3.34 -5.63
CA LEU A 143 -3.53 -3.93 -4.29
C LEU A 143 -4.98 -4.32 -3.92
N LYS A 144 -5.95 -3.44 -4.21
CA LYS A 144 -7.38 -3.69 -3.94
C LYS A 144 -7.89 -4.91 -4.72
N ASN A 145 -7.55 -5.00 -6.00
CA ASN A 145 -8.06 -6.06 -6.89
C ASN A 145 -7.36 -7.41 -6.68
N THR A 146 -6.16 -7.44 -6.11
CA THR A 146 -5.41 -8.68 -5.85
C THR A 146 -5.60 -9.19 -4.42
N SER A 147 -6.11 -8.36 -3.51
CA SER A 147 -6.34 -8.77 -2.13
C SER A 147 -7.56 -9.69 -2.00
N ASP A 148 -7.49 -10.65 -1.08
CA ASP A 148 -8.63 -11.46 -0.64
C ASP A 148 -9.33 -10.89 0.62
N SER A 149 -8.85 -9.77 1.15
CA SER A 149 -9.41 -9.14 2.35
C SER A 149 -10.56 -8.18 1.99
N ASP A 150 -11.77 -8.50 2.44
CA ASP A 150 -12.95 -7.65 2.23
C ASP A 150 -12.83 -6.34 3.03
N ASP A 151 -12.33 -6.42 4.27
CA ASP A 151 -12.08 -5.24 5.12
C ASP A 151 -11.08 -4.28 4.46
N PHE A 152 -10.01 -4.81 3.87
CA PHE A 152 -9.03 -4.00 3.14
C PHE A 152 -9.66 -3.33 1.91
N LYS A 153 -10.44 -4.08 1.12
CA LYS A 153 -11.14 -3.52 -0.05
C LYS A 153 -12.12 -2.42 0.32
N GLU A 154 -12.83 -2.57 1.44
CA GLU A 154 -13.75 -1.56 1.97
C GLU A 154 -13.01 -0.29 2.40
N ILE A 155 -11.87 -0.43 3.09
CA ILE A 155 -11.02 0.71 3.45
C ILE A 155 -10.61 1.49 2.20
N ILE A 156 -10.10 0.80 1.17
CA ILE A 156 -9.68 1.47 -0.08
C ILE A 156 -10.88 2.11 -0.78
N THR A 157 -12.03 1.43 -0.85
CA THR A 157 -13.24 1.99 -1.47
C THR A 157 -13.72 3.25 -0.76
N THR A 158 -13.65 3.30 0.58
CA THR A 158 -13.99 4.51 1.31
C THR A 158 -13.01 5.65 1.00
N LEU A 159 -11.71 5.35 0.92
CA LEU A 159 -10.68 6.36 0.64
C LEU A 159 -10.72 6.85 -0.81
N GLU A 160 -11.20 6.02 -1.75
CA GLU A 160 -11.50 6.43 -3.14
C GLU A 160 -12.62 7.49 -3.22
N GLU A 161 -13.56 7.47 -2.27
CA GLU A 161 -14.66 8.44 -2.16
C GLU A 161 -14.23 9.68 -1.38
N ASP A 162 -13.53 9.51 -0.26
CA ASP A 162 -12.98 10.60 0.54
C ASP A 162 -11.51 10.34 0.87
N GLY A 163 -10.63 10.96 0.08
CA GLY A 163 -9.18 10.85 0.24
C GLY A 163 -8.60 11.85 1.24
N ASN A 164 -9.40 12.78 1.77
CA ASN A 164 -8.95 13.80 2.72
C ASN A 164 -9.08 13.30 4.17
N VAL A 165 -8.61 12.08 4.41
CA VAL A 165 -8.64 11.43 5.72
C VAL A 165 -7.25 11.47 6.33
N SER A 166 -7.14 11.79 7.61
CA SER A 166 -5.85 11.83 8.30
C SER A 166 -5.23 10.43 8.39
N THR A 167 -3.91 10.35 8.21
CA THR A 167 -3.17 9.09 8.30
C THR A 167 -3.38 8.34 9.63
N SER A 168 -3.62 9.06 10.73
CA SER A 168 -3.96 8.46 12.03
C SER A 168 -5.28 7.68 12.01
N LEU A 169 -6.32 8.22 11.36
CA LEU A 169 -7.61 7.55 11.20
C LEU A 169 -7.50 6.35 10.26
N VAL A 170 -6.74 6.49 9.17
CA VAL A 170 -6.45 5.34 8.29
C VAL A 170 -5.74 4.24 9.06
N SER A 171 -4.73 4.59 9.85
CA SER A 171 -3.96 3.63 10.67
C SER A 171 -4.85 2.90 11.67
N GLN A 172 -5.80 3.60 12.30
CA GLN A 172 -6.78 2.99 13.19
C GLN A 172 -7.66 1.97 12.45
N ARG A 173 -8.16 2.28 11.26
CA ARG A 173 -8.97 1.35 10.47
C ARG A 173 -8.18 0.10 10.08
N VAL A 174 -6.97 0.28 9.57
CA VAL A 174 -6.09 -0.84 9.17
C VAL A 174 -5.69 -1.71 10.36
N TYR A 175 -5.48 -1.12 11.54
CA TYR A 175 -5.16 -1.86 12.76
C TYR A 175 -6.19 -2.93 13.10
N TYR A 176 -7.47 -2.71 12.78
CA TYR A 176 -8.55 -3.64 13.11
C TYR A 176 -8.80 -4.73 12.06
N ILE A 177 -8.05 -4.76 10.95
CA ILE A 177 -8.11 -5.88 10.01
C ILE A 177 -7.75 -7.19 10.77
N PRO A 178 -8.52 -8.27 10.59
CA PRO A 178 -8.26 -9.56 11.23
C PRO A 178 -6.87 -10.12 10.89
N ASP A 179 -6.22 -10.77 11.85
CA ASP A 179 -4.83 -11.26 11.69
C ASP A 179 -4.61 -12.15 10.46
N LYS A 180 -5.61 -12.98 10.12
CA LYS A 180 -5.60 -13.86 8.94
C LYS A 180 -5.41 -13.08 7.63
N GLU A 181 -5.95 -11.87 7.57
CA GLU A 181 -5.94 -11.00 6.39
C GLU A 181 -4.82 -9.96 6.47
N PHE A 182 -4.49 -9.52 7.69
CA PHE A 182 -3.44 -8.55 7.96
C PHE A 182 -2.06 -8.98 7.42
N CYS A 183 -1.80 -10.28 7.34
CA CYS A 183 -0.54 -10.81 6.85
C CYS A 183 -0.34 -10.67 5.33
N ALA A 184 -1.41 -10.32 4.60
CA ALA A 184 -1.38 -10.16 3.15
C ALA A 184 -0.39 -9.06 2.72
N ILE A 185 0.30 -9.31 1.61
CA ILE A 185 1.33 -8.39 1.10
C ILE A 185 0.70 -7.05 0.67
N GLU A 186 -0.56 -7.06 0.24
CA GLU A 186 -1.33 -5.89 -0.16
C GLU A 186 -1.54 -4.93 1.01
N VAL A 187 -1.96 -5.46 2.16
CA VAL A 187 -2.16 -4.68 3.39
C VAL A 187 -0.84 -4.07 3.84
N LYS A 188 0.25 -4.84 3.82
CA LYS A 188 1.59 -4.35 4.20
C LYS A 188 2.10 -3.27 3.26
N ASN A 189 1.89 -3.42 1.95
CA ASN A 189 2.23 -2.40 0.97
C ASN A 189 1.44 -1.11 1.22
N PHE A 190 0.14 -1.23 1.48
CA PHE A 190 -0.69 -0.08 1.82
C PHE A 190 -0.14 0.66 3.05
N ILE A 191 0.22 -0.07 4.12
CA ILE A 191 0.83 0.52 5.32
C ILE A 191 2.15 1.24 4.99
N ALA A 192 3.00 0.65 4.15
CA ALA A 192 4.24 1.29 3.74
C ALA A 192 3.99 2.63 3.03
N PHE A 193 3.08 2.67 2.06
CA PHE A 193 2.94 3.85 1.20
C PHE A 193 1.97 4.88 1.74
N ASP A 194 0.76 4.48 2.10
CA ASP A 194 -0.29 5.41 2.51
C ASP A 194 -0.09 5.91 3.94
N ILE A 195 0.55 5.12 4.79
CA ILE A 195 0.79 5.49 6.19
C ILE A 195 2.22 6.00 6.36
N TYR A 196 3.22 5.13 6.21
CA TYR A 196 4.60 5.49 6.54
C TYR A 196 5.17 6.57 5.61
N TYR A 197 5.13 6.36 4.29
CA TYR A 197 5.66 7.35 3.36
C TYR A 197 4.82 8.62 3.30
N SER A 198 3.49 8.57 3.45
CA SER A 198 2.68 9.80 3.57
C SER A 198 3.11 10.66 4.76
N ILE A 199 3.42 10.06 5.92
CA ILE A 199 4.00 10.80 7.06
C ILE A 199 5.33 11.42 6.66
N LEU A 200 6.26 10.64 6.11
CA LEU A 200 7.58 11.15 5.70
C LEU A 200 7.48 12.26 4.64
N MET A 201 6.53 12.16 3.72
CA MET A 201 6.26 13.19 2.72
C MET A 201 5.85 14.52 3.37
N VAL A 202 5.19 14.51 4.53
CA VAL A 202 4.90 15.73 5.28
C VAL A 202 6.14 16.25 6.02
N ILE A 203 6.88 15.35 6.68
CA ILE A 203 7.91 15.74 7.65
C ILE A 203 9.36 15.72 7.15
N GLU A 204 9.66 15.27 5.92
CA GLU A 204 11.05 15.10 5.44
C GLU A 204 11.90 16.38 5.52
N LYS A 205 11.27 17.55 5.47
CA LYS A 205 11.93 18.85 5.61
C LYS A 205 12.40 19.14 7.04
N ALA A 206 11.91 18.41 8.03
CA ALA A 206 12.36 18.50 9.40
C ALA A 206 13.67 17.71 9.65
N PHE A 207 14.14 16.94 8.66
CA PHE A 207 15.42 16.22 8.68
C PHE A 207 16.42 16.96 7.78
N GLU A 208 16.81 18.17 8.21
CA GLU A 208 17.93 18.92 7.62
C GLU A 208 19.28 18.40 8.12
#